data_AF-A0A0N5CWG0-F1
#
_entry.id   AF-A0A0N5CWG0-F1
#
_cell.length_a   1.000
_cell.length_b   1.000
_cell.length_c   1.000
_cell.angle_alpha   90.00
_cell.angle_beta   90.00
_cell.angle_gamma   90.00
#
_symmetry.space_group_name_H-M   'P 1'
#
loop_
_entity.id
_entity.type
_entity.pdbx_description
1 polymer ?
#
loop_
_entity_poly.entity_id
_entity_poly.type
_entity_poly.pdbx_seq_one_letter_code
_entity_poly.pdbx_strand_id
1 'polypeptide(L)'
;MHCAHQNSEIFYIRRLRNKEGELLYTSDESSVDETQCVEAQCHNRKEDDDSAAEKVNFFEIVETNLLEKDLFLDIDGPVAASIPLKQYDVKYKAFFEHVKVKVGEELLVKRSDDDRDNLKWPLFFVQIQRDDLLDLLEEQLDSLEPTDSISESELQVGTLCVSYCRAFDSLFRAVITNVCDTGIEVHYIDYGNYEMVKSNDLKSINNLSDISRTHPGMAIPCILYNAQNSDTLAVDDDLVANLKKKVSCEHQSFLLRVIKEDGNGICTVEYISS
;
A
#
# COMPACT_ATOMS: atom_id res chain seq x y z
N MET A 1 -41.65 -23.15 -21.61
CA MET A 1 -41.07 -22.52 -20.41
C MET A 1 -39.90 -23.39 -19.98
N HIS A 2 -38.67 -23.01 -20.33
CA HIS A 2 -37.45 -23.62 -19.78
C HIS A 2 -36.77 -22.55 -18.94
N CYS A 3 -36.74 -22.72 -17.62
CA CYS A 3 -35.89 -21.94 -16.73
C CYS A 3 -34.47 -22.48 -16.86
N ALA A 4 -33.56 -21.62 -17.30
CA ALA A 4 -32.12 -21.88 -17.24
C ALA A 4 -31.66 -21.70 -15.79
N HIS A 5 -31.09 -22.76 -15.20
CA HIS A 5 -30.32 -22.64 -13.98
C HIS A 5 -29.02 -21.89 -14.30
N GLN A 6 -28.88 -20.67 -13.78
CA GLN A 6 -27.60 -20.00 -13.70
C GLN A 6 -26.77 -20.71 -12.63
N ASN A 7 -25.70 -21.40 -13.06
CA ASN A 7 -24.63 -21.82 -12.16
C ASN A 7 -23.96 -20.55 -11.62
N SER A 8 -24.19 -20.25 -10.35
CA SER A 8 -23.34 -19.33 -9.60
C SER A 8 -22.02 -20.03 -9.32
N GLU A 9 -20.97 -19.70 -10.05
CA GLU A 9 -19.60 -20.07 -9.68
C GLU A 9 -19.26 -19.35 -8.37
N ILE A 10 -19.20 -20.13 -7.29
CA ILE A 10 -18.76 -19.66 -5.98
C ILE A 10 -17.23 -19.66 -6.04
N PHE A 11 -16.65 -18.47 -6.15
CA PHE A 11 -15.21 -18.26 -6.05
C PHE A 11 -14.80 -18.46 -4.59
N TYR A 12 -14.22 -19.63 -4.29
CA TYR A 12 -13.58 -19.86 -3.00
C TYR A 12 -12.23 -19.16 -3.00
N ILE A 13 -12.13 -18.00 -2.34
CA ILE A 13 -10.84 -17.45 -1.94
C ILE A 13 -10.23 -18.43 -0.93
N ARG A 14 -9.11 -19.08 -1.29
CA ARG A 14 -8.28 -19.79 -0.32
C ARG A 14 -7.69 -18.74 0.61
N ARG A 15 -8.15 -18.76 1.85
CA ARG A 15 -7.67 -17.85 2.90
C ARG A 15 -6.28 -18.27 3.34
N LEU A 16 -5.37 -17.29 3.47
CA LEU A 16 -4.00 -17.46 3.97
C LEU A 16 -4.00 -18.21 5.30
N ARG A 17 -3.07 -19.14 5.47
CA ARG A 17 -2.90 -19.94 6.68
C ARG A 17 -1.45 -19.91 7.15
N ASN A 18 -1.24 -19.96 8.46
CA ASN A 18 0.09 -20.19 9.01
C ASN A 18 0.55 -21.64 8.76
N LYS A 19 1.79 -21.95 9.17
CA LYS A 19 2.41 -23.27 8.99
C LYS A 19 1.67 -24.37 9.75
N GLU A 20 0.88 -23.99 10.75
CA GLU A 20 0.00 -24.82 11.57
C GLU A 20 -1.40 -25.00 10.96
N GLY A 21 -1.70 -24.34 9.83
CA GLY A 21 -2.98 -24.42 9.12
C GLY A 21 -4.07 -23.48 9.66
N GLU A 22 -3.75 -22.59 10.60
CA GLU A 22 -4.66 -21.60 11.17
C GLU A 22 -4.80 -20.39 10.25
N LEU A 23 -6.00 -19.83 10.17
CA LEU A 23 -6.32 -18.71 9.28
C LEU A 23 -5.61 -17.43 9.72
N LEU A 24 -4.84 -16.82 8.82
CA LEU A 24 -4.24 -15.51 9.02
C LEU A 24 -5.28 -14.44 8.62
N TYR A 25 -5.89 -13.85 9.66
CA TYR A 25 -6.87 -12.76 9.64
C TYR A 25 -8.31 -13.11 9.16
N THR A 26 -9.28 -12.68 9.97
CA THR A 26 -10.70 -12.58 9.63
C THR A 26 -11.14 -11.15 9.88
N SER A 27 -11.37 -10.36 8.84
CA SER A 27 -12.05 -9.06 8.94
C SER A 27 -13.47 -9.17 8.41
N ASP A 28 -14.21 -10.08 9.01
CA ASP A 28 -15.62 -10.24 8.74
C ASP A 28 -16.23 -10.94 9.97
N GLU A 29 -16.55 -10.13 10.99
CA GLU A 29 -17.66 -10.42 11.87
C GLU A 29 -18.93 -10.49 11.01
N SER A 30 -19.32 -11.70 10.62
CA SER A 30 -20.71 -11.98 10.31
C SER A 30 -21.37 -12.46 11.59
N SER A 31 -22.03 -11.54 12.27
CA SER A 31 -22.98 -11.79 13.36
C SER A 31 -24.00 -12.87 12.97
N VAL A 32 -24.03 -13.98 13.70
CA VAL A 32 -25.27 -14.71 13.98
C VAL A 32 -25.23 -15.27 15.40
N ASP A 33 -26.25 -14.82 16.12
CA ASP A 33 -26.71 -15.09 17.47
C ASP A 33 -26.83 -16.60 17.82
N GLU A 34 -26.28 -17.00 18.97
CA GLU A 34 -26.93 -17.98 19.85
C GLU A 34 -26.70 -17.59 21.33
N THR A 35 -27.73 -17.01 21.92
CA THR A 35 -28.01 -16.90 23.37
C THR A 35 -27.62 -18.14 24.20
N GLN A 36 -26.94 -17.92 25.34
CA GLN A 36 -27.48 -18.28 26.67
C GLN A 36 -26.65 -17.70 27.83
N CYS A 37 -27.37 -17.06 28.76
CA CYS A 37 -26.93 -16.49 30.03
C CYS A 37 -26.39 -17.55 31.01
N VAL A 38 -25.36 -17.21 31.78
CA VAL A 38 -25.40 -17.38 33.26
C VAL A 38 -24.48 -16.38 33.96
N GLU A 39 -25.00 -15.79 35.02
CA GLU A 39 -24.40 -14.79 35.90
C GLU A 39 -23.18 -15.31 36.68
N ALA A 40 -22.20 -14.43 36.93
CA ALA A 40 -21.42 -14.46 38.17
C ALA A 40 -20.88 -13.07 38.49
N GLN A 41 -21.48 -12.45 39.51
CA GLN A 41 -20.94 -11.31 40.25
C GLN A 41 -19.62 -11.70 40.92
N CYS A 42 -18.66 -10.77 41.05
CA CYS A 42 -18.12 -10.36 42.36
C CYS A 42 -17.12 -9.20 42.31
N HIS A 43 -17.46 -8.18 43.12
CA HIS A 43 -16.59 -7.43 44.05
C HIS A 43 -15.76 -6.23 43.57
N ASN A 44 -16.32 -5.06 43.89
CA ASN A 44 -15.65 -3.79 44.15
C ASN A 44 -14.46 -3.92 45.11
N ARG A 45 -13.34 -3.24 44.79
CA ARG A 45 -12.59 -2.42 45.75
C ARG A 45 -12.05 -1.17 45.06
N LYS A 46 -12.44 -0.01 45.59
CA LYS A 46 -11.83 1.30 45.36
C LYS A 46 -10.58 1.41 46.23
N GLU A 47 -9.56 2.10 45.74
CA GLU A 47 -8.69 2.97 46.52
C GLU A 47 -8.15 4.07 45.59
N ASP A 48 -8.50 5.31 45.94
CA ASP A 48 -8.03 6.55 45.36
C ASP A 48 -6.63 6.88 45.91
N ASP A 49 -5.73 7.48 45.12
CA ASP A 49 -4.94 8.62 45.60
C ASP A 49 -4.45 9.52 44.45
N ASP A 50 -4.52 10.82 44.71
CA ASP A 50 -4.30 11.98 43.85
C ASP A 50 -2.82 12.35 43.71
N SER A 51 -2.39 12.83 42.53
CA SER A 51 -1.42 13.94 42.47
C SER A 51 -1.49 14.67 41.12
N ALA A 52 -1.69 15.99 41.22
CA ALA A 52 -1.85 16.93 40.12
C ALA A 52 -0.51 17.51 39.64
N ALA A 53 -0.38 17.80 38.33
CA ALA A 53 0.31 19.00 37.83
C ALA A 53 0.06 19.23 36.32
N GLU A 54 -0.52 20.39 36.04
CA GLU A 54 -0.26 21.37 34.96
C GLU A 54 -0.27 20.99 33.47
N LYS A 55 -1.30 21.51 32.79
CA LYS A 55 -1.38 21.70 31.33
C LYS A 55 -0.57 22.91 30.89
N VAL A 56 0.24 22.78 29.84
CA VAL A 56 0.78 23.91 29.08
C VAL A 56 0.55 23.66 27.58
N ASN A 57 -0.24 24.55 26.98
CA ASN A 57 -0.42 24.71 25.54
C ASN A 57 0.84 25.37 24.95
N PHE A 58 1.32 24.90 23.79
CA PHE A 58 2.24 25.71 22.97
C PHE A 58 1.93 25.55 21.48
N PHE A 59 1.25 26.58 20.96
CA PHE A 59 1.19 26.95 19.55
C PHE A 59 2.34 27.94 19.29
N GLU A 60 2.82 27.95 18.02
CA GLU A 60 3.61 28.98 17.31
C GLU A 60 5.09 28.71 16.93
N ILE A 61 5.27 28.57 15.60
CA ILE A 61 6.12 29.35 14.66
C ILE A 61 7.65 29.16 14.71
N VAL A 62 8.24 28.72 13.58
CA VAL A 62 9.10 29.54 12.69
C VAL A 62 9.08 28.98 11.26
N GLU A 63 8.32 29.62 10.38
CA GLU A 63 8.60 29.65 8.93
C GLU A 63 9.70 30.69 8.68
N THR A 64 10.73 30.36 7.89
CA THR A 64 11.45 31.38 7.12
C THR A 64 11.93 30.85 5.77
N ASN A 65 11.73 31.71 4.76
CA ASN A 65 12.37 31.80 3.45
C ASN A 65 11.62 31.24 2.23
N LEU A 66 10.60 32.01 1.81
CA LEU A 66 10.25 32.17 0.39
C LEU A 66 10.91 33.45 -0.13
N LEU A 67 11.72 33.33 -1.18
CA LEU A 67 12.28 34.47 -1.92
C LEU A 67 11.77 34.38 -3.35
N GLU A 68 11.05 35.43 -3.73
CA GLU A 68 10.34 35.67 -4.98
C GLU A 68 11.24 35.54 -6.21
N LYS A 69 10.72 34.95 -7.29
CA LYS A 69 11.16 35.25 -8.65
C LYS A 69 9.96 35.35 -9.59
N ASP A 70 9.82 36.55 -10.15
CA ASP A 70 8.77 37.00 -11.06
C ASP A 70 8.71 36.19 -12.37
N LEU A 71 7.48 35.84 -12.80
CA LEU A 71 7.17 35.32 -14.12
C LEU A 71 6.87 36.50 -15.07
N PHE A 72 7.63 36.60 -16.17
CA PHE A 72 7.23 37.36 -17.35
C PHE A 72 6.28 36.51 -18.21
N LEU A 73 5.12 37.08 -18.56
CA LEU A 73 4.15 36.50 -19.50
C LEU A 73 4.40 37.05 -20.91
N ASP A 74 4.87 36.20 -21.81
CA ASP A 74 4.72 36.43 -23.26
C ASP A 74 3.56 35.54 -23.75
N ILE A 75 2.49 36.20 -24.19
CA ILE A 75 1.29 35.62 -24.79
C ILE A 75 1.52 35.61 -26.29
N ASP A 76 1.62 34.42 -26.90
CA ASP A 76 1.10 34.11 -28.26
C ASP A 76 1.45 32.66 -28.67
N GLY A 77 0.47 31.75 -28.57
CA GLY A 77 0.57 30.38 -29.08
C GLY A 77 -0.66 29.52 -28.72
N PRO A 78 -1.15 28.62 -29.60
CA PRO A 78 -2.41 27.92 -29.40
C PRO A 78 -2.36 27.00 -28.17
N VAL A 79 -3.33 27.19 -27.29
CA VAL A 79 -3.47 26.56 -25.97
C VAL A 79 -3.65 25.04 -26.11
N ALA A 80 -2.55 24.30 -26.01
CA ALA A 80 -2.52 22.94 -25.49
C ALA A 80 -1.99 23.01 -24.04
N ALA A 81 -2.73 23.69 -23.16
CA ALA A 81 -2.31 23.88 -21.79
C ALA A 81 -2.92 22.80 -20.90
N SER A 82 -2.20 21.69 -20.76
CA SER A 82 -2.31 20.84 -19.57
C SER A 82 -1.74 21.64 -18.39
N ILE A 83 -2.59 22.22 -17.55
CA ILE A 83 -2.18 23.00 -16.37
C ILE A 83 -2.33 22.13 -15.12
N PRO A 84 -1.34 22.14 -14.19
CA PRO A 84 -1.10 21.00 -13.31
C PRO A 84 -2.04 21.03 -12.10
N LEU A 85 -2.50 19.83 -11.69
CA LEU A 85 -2.80 19.54 -10.28
C LEU A 85 -1.75 20.25 -9.42
N LYS A 86 -2.13 20.78 -8.24
CA LYS A 86 -1.16 21.08 -7.17
C LYS A 86 -0.17 19.91 -7.16
N GLN A 87 1.04 20.13 -7.67
CA GLN A 87 1.88 19.01 -8.12
C GLN A 87 2.29 18.33 -6.82
N TYR A 88 1.55 17.28 -6.45
CA TYR A 88 1.93 16.45 -5.34
C TYR A 88 3.32 15.98 -5.72
N ASP A 89 4.31 16.44 -4.97
CA ASP A 89 5.68 15.98 -5.13
C ASP A 89 5.70 14.56 -4.58
N VAL A 90 5.26 13.63 -5.42
CA VAL A 90 5.19 12.21 -5.08
C VAL A 90 6.63 11.73 -5.00
N LYS A 91 7.13 11.66 -3.76
CA LYS A 91 8.45 11.11 -3.46
C LYS A 91 8.38 9.61 -3.55
N TYR A 92 8.59 9.09 -4.76
CA TYR A 92 8.71 7.67 -5.04
C TYR A 92 9.84 7.43 -6.03
N LYS A 93 10.62 6.39 -5.76
CA LYS A 93 11.66 5.92 -6.65
C LYS A 93 11.57 4.39 -6.72
N ALA A 94 11.32 3.88 -7.93
CA ALA A 94 11.39 2.46 -8.16
C ALA A 94 12.86 2.00 -8.10
N PHE A 95 13.12 1.04 -7.23
CA PHE A 95 14.38 0.30 -7.19
C PHE A 95 14.25 -1.11 -7.78
N PHE A 96 13.01 -1.55 -8.02
CA PHE A 96 12.69 -2.85 -8.58
C PHE A 96 11.49 -2.71 -9.50
N GLU A 97 11.50 -3.42 -10.63
CA GLU A 97 10.38 -3.36 -11.58
C GLU A 97 9.16 -4.08 -11.00
N HIS A 98 7.96 -3.55 -11.24
CA HIS A 98 6.70 -4.22 -10.94
C HIS A 98 6.16 -4.98 -12.16
N VAL A 99 5.14 -5.82 -11.93
CA VAL A 99 4.41 -6.52 -13.00
C VAL A 99 3.94 -5.52 -14.05
N LYS A 100 4.21 -5.82 -15.32
CA LYS A 100 3.93 -4.90 -16.43
C LYS A 100 2.44 -4.76 -16.66
N VAL A 101 2.01 -3.53 -16.90
CA VAL A 101 0.65 -3.18 -17.29
C VAL A 101 0.66 -2.45 -18.62
N LYS A 102 -0.48 -2.43 -19.33
CA LYS A 102 -0.61 -1.74 -20.61
C LYS A 102 -1.50 -0.51 -20.49
N VAL A 103 -1.14 0.55 -21.19
CA VAL A 103 -2.01 1.73 -21.33
C VAL A 103 -3.33 1.31 -21.99
N GLY A 104 -4.44 1.75 -21.39
CA GLY A 104 -5.81 1.40 -21.77
C GLY A 104 -6.33 0.10 -21.16
N GLU A 105 -5.49 -0.67 -20.46
CA GLU A 105 -5.89 -1.92 -19.81
C GLU A 105 -6.80 -1.65 -18.61
N GLU A 106 -7.85 -2.47 -18.46
CA GLU A 106 -8.70 -2.50 -17.28
C GLU A 106 -8.27 -3.64 -16.38
N LEU A 107 -7.96 -3.31 -15.12
CA LEU A 107 -7.40 -4.22 -14.14
C LEU A 107 -8.36 -4.35 -12.97
N LEU A 108 -8.78 -5.58 -12.66
CA LEU A 108 -9.37 -5.90 -11.36
C LEU A 108 -8.23 -5.99 -10.35
N VAL A 109 -8.24 -5.11 -9.36
CA VAL A 109 -7.14 -4.96 -8.41
C VAL A 109 -7.65 -4.91 -6.98
N LYS A 110 -6.75 -5.13 -6.02
CA LYS A 110 -6.95 -4.85 -4.60
C LYS A 110 -5.83 -3.96 -4.11
N ARG A 111 -6.13 -3.03 -3.20
CA ARG A 111 -5.10 -2.23 -2.53
C ARG A 111 -4.25 -3.12 -1.61
N SER A 112 -2.94 -3.00 -1.71
CA SER A 112 -1.98 -3.95 -1.11
C SER A 112 -1.06 -3.34 -0.06
N ASP A 113 -1.01 -2.02 0.06
CA ASP A 113 -0.07 -1.30 0.95
C ASP A 113 -0.53 -1.14 2.41
N ASP A 114 -1.76 -1.58 2.72
CA ASP A 114 -2.44 -1.43 4.01
C ASP A 114 -2.41 0.02 4.58
N ASP A 115 -2.26 1.05 3.73
CA ASP A 115 -2.26 2.46 4.14
C ASP A 115 -3.68 2.99 4.35
N ARG A 116 -4.35 2.49 5.40
CA ARG A 116 -5.76 2.79 5.73
C ARG A 116 -6.02 4.28 5.97
N ASP A 117 -5.04 4.98 6.53
CA ASP A 117 -5.11 6.42 6.80
C ASP A 117 -4.73 7.29 5.59
N ASN A 118 -4.31 6.67 4.48
CA ASN A 118 -3.86 7.34 3.25
C ASN A 118 -2.74 8.35 3.50
N LEU A 119 -1.76 7.98 4.34
CA LEU A 119 -0.61 8.81 4.70
C LEU A 119 0.31 9.08 3.49
N LYS A 120 0.32 8.19 2.49
CA LYS A 120 1.12 8.34 1.26
C LYS A 120 0.38 9.02 0.11
N TRP A 121 -0.86 9.48 0.33
CA TRP A 121 -1.67 10.12 -0.71
C TRP A 121 -0.90 11.23 -1.45
N PRO A 122 -0.93 11.26 -2.79
CA PRO A 122 -1.83 10.54 -3.69
C PRO A 122 -1.33 9.16 -4.16
N LEU A 123 -0.17 8.72 -3.69
CA LEU A 123 0.39 7.41 -4.04
C LEU A 123 -0.29 6.31 -3.23
N PHE A 124 -0.65 5.22 -3.91
CA PHE A 124 -1.11 3.98 -3.31
C PHE A 124 -0.63 2.81 -4.15
N PHE A 125 -0.67 1.59 -3.61
CA PHE A 125 -0.22 0.39 -4.31
C PHE A 125 -1.34 -0.63 -4.45
N VAL A 126 -1.34 -1.32 -5.59
CA VAL A 126 -2.35 -2.34 -5.89
C VAL A 126 -1.73 -3.62 -6.42
N GLN A 127 -2.39 -4.75 -6.15
CA GLN A 127 -2.11 -6.06 -6.73
C GLN A 127 -3.22 -6.45 -7.70
N ILE A 128 -2.85 -6.99 -8.86
CA ILE A 128 -3.81 -7.52 -9.84
C ILE A 128 -4.45 -8.80 -9.30
N GLN A 129 -5.78 -8.88 -9.31
CA GLN A 129 -6.57 -10.02 -8.84
C GLN A 129 -6.75 -11.05 -9.97
N ARG A 130 -5.65 -11.60 -10.47
CA ARG A 130 -5.63 -12.71 -11.43
C ARG A 130 -5.09 -13.95 -10.75
N ASP A 131 -5.76 -15.08 -10.92
CA ASP A 131 -5.43 -16.35 -10.25
C ASP A 131 -3.95 -16.74 -10.42
N ASP A 132 -3.41 -16.66 -11.64
CA ASP A 132 -2.01 -17.04 -11.91
C ASP A 132 -0.98 -16.17 -11.18
N LEU A 133 -1.32 -14.91 -10.89
CA LEU A 133 -0.50 -13.99 -10.11
C LEU A 133 -0.64 -14.20 -8.60
N LEU A 134 -1.85 -14.51 -8.15
CA LEU A 134 -2.14 -14.80 -6.75
C LEU A 134 -1.52 -16.13 -6.32
N ASP A 135 -1.67 -17.17 -7.15
CA ASP A 135 -1.04 -18.48 -6.94
C ASP A 135 0.48 -18.34 -6.89
N LEU A 136 1.07 -17.54 -7.79
CA LEU A 136 2.51 -17.28 -7.78
C LEU A 136 2.97 -16.58 -6.50
N LEU A 137 2.22 -15.57 -6.04
CA LEU A 137 2.52 -14.84 -4.81
C LEU A 137 2.52 -15.80 -3.61
N GLU A 138 1.43 -16.55 -3.42
CA GLU A 138 1.26 -17.47 -2.28
C GLU A 138 2.27 -18.62 -2.32
N GLU A 139 2.41 -19.29 -3.46
CA GLU A 139 3.18 -20.52 -3.56
C GLU A 139 4.69 -20.28 -3.65
N GLN A 140 5.15 -19.13 -4.18
CA GLN A 140 6.57 -18.91 -4.50
C GLN A 140 7.18 -17.65 -3.87
N LEU A 141 6.39 -16.61 -3.58
CA LEU A 141 6.91 -15.33 -3.10
C LEU A 141 6.65 -15.07 -1.61
N ASP A 142 5.65 -15.72 -1.02
CA ASP A 142 5.36 -15.68 0.43
C ASP A 142 5.93 -16.87 1.21
N SER A 143 6.36 -17.92 0.49
CA SER A 143 6.93 -19.14 1.06
C SER A 143 8.47 -19.15 1.00
N LEU A 144 9.11 -18.00 1.25
CA LEU A 144 10.56 -17.85 1.12
C LEU A 144 11.32 -18.49 2.29
N GLU A 145 12.39 -19.22 1.97
CA GLU A 145 13.26 -19.87 2.97
C GLU A 145 14.75 -19.50 2.76
N PRO A 146 15.15 -18.22 2.93
CA PRO A 146 16.54 -17.82 2.77
C PRO A 146 17.41 -18.34 3.91
N THR A 147 18.52 -19.00 3.57
CA THR A 147 19.49 -19.45 4.59
C THR A 147 20.54 -18.39 4.94
N ASP A 148 20.81 -17.45 4.04
CA ASP A 148 21.97 -16.59 4.12
C ASP A 148 21.59 -15.25 4.74
N SER A 149 22.36 -14.80 5.71
CA SER A 149 22.17 -13.45 6.28
C SER A 149 22.71 -12.41 5.30
N ILE A 150 22.11 -11.22 5.29
CA ILE A 150 22.60 -10.14 4.46
C ILE A 150 23.99 -9.69 4.93
N SER A 151 24.90 -9.45 3.99
CA SER A 151 26.24 -8.93 4.28
C SER A 151 26.26 -7.40 4.44
N GLU A 152 27.26 -6.85 5.12
CA GLU A 152 27.44 -5.40 5.24
C GLU A 152 27.58 -4.72 3.86
N SER A 153 28.19 -5.39 2.89
CA SER A 153 28.30 -4.88 1.52
C SER A 153 26.97 -4.84 0.76
N GLU A 154 26.00 -5.68 1.15
CA GLU A 154 24.65 -5.71 0.54
C GLU A 154 23.71 -4.68 1.18
N LEU A 155 24.04 -4.12 2.35
CA LEU A 155 23.25 -3.10 3.05
C LEU A 155 23.33 -1.74 2.34
N GLN A 156 22.78 -1.66 1.14
CA GLN A 156 22.82 -0.49 0.28
C GLN A 156 21.45 -0.22 -0.32
N VAL A 157 21.15 1.07 -0.50
CA VAL A 157 19.91 1.51 -1.15
C VAL A 157 19.82 0.94 -2.56
N GLY A 158 18.69 0.29 -2.86
CA GLY A 158 18.41 -0.40 -4.12
C GLY A 158 18.69 -1.90 -4.10
N THR A 159 19.31 -2.44 -3.04
CA THR A 159 19.52 -3.89 -2.93
C THR A 159 18.18 -4.61 -2.71
N LEU A 160 17.89 -5.60 -3.55
CA LEU A 160 16.83 -6.58 -3.33
C LEU A 160 17.28 -7.59 -2.26
N CYS A 161 16.47 -7.76 -1.24
CA CYS A 161 16.70 -8.65 -0.11
C CYS A 161 15.40 -9.35 0.31
N VAL A 162 15.48 -10.13 1.38
CA VAL A 162 14.30 -10.67 2.07
C VAL A 162 14.25 -10.08 3.47
N SER A 163 13.09 -9.60 3.89
CA SER A 163 12.87 -8.99 5.20
C SER A 163 11.87 -9.83 6.01
N TYR A 164 12.20 -10.09 7.26
CA TYR A 164 11.31 -10.73 8.22
C TYR A 164 10.29 -9.71 8.76
N CYS A 165 9.02 -9.92 8.43
CA CYS A 165 7.93 -9.11 8.95
C CYS A 165 7.35 -9.76 10.21
N ARG A 166 7.51 -9.07 11.35
CA ARG A 166 7.08 -9.57 12.67
C ARG A 166 5.57 -9.73 12.79
N ALA A 167 4.80 -8.88 12.11
CA ALA A 167 3.33 -8.92 12.18
C ALA A 167 2.75 -10.24 11.63
N PHE A 168 3.47 -10.88 10.70
CA PHE A 168 3.02 -12.10 10.01
C PHE A 168 3.89 -13.33 10.30
N ASP A 169 4.94 -13.19 11.10
CA ASP A 169 5.95 -14.22 11.33
C ASP A 169 6.43 -14.87 10.01
N SER A 170 6.66 -14.03 9.00
CA SER A 170 6.98 -14.48 7.63
C SER A 170 8.04 -13.60 6.97
N LEU A 171 8.59 -14.11 5.87
CA LEU A 171 9.69 -13.53 5.10
C LEU A 171 9.19 -13.09 3.73
N PHE A 172 9.40 -11.82 3.40
CA PHE A 172 8.91 -11.23 2.17
C PHE A 172 10.04 -10.56 1.39
N ARG A 173 9.89 -10.47 0.07
CA ARG A 173 10.83 -9.73 -0.77
C ARG A 173 10.72 -8.25 -0.49
N ALA A 174 11.87 -7.59 -0.37
CA ALA A 174 11.92 -6.16 -0.14
C ALA A 174 13.14 -5.55 -0.81
N VAL A 175 13.08 -4.24 -1.06
CA VAL A 175 14.26 -3.46 -1.44
C VAL A 175 14.60 -2.47 -0.34
N ILE A 176 15.89 -2.33 -0.07
CA ILE A 176 16.40 -1.29 0.83
C ILE A 176 16.19 0.07 0.17
N THR A 177 15.48 0.96 0.84
CA THR A 177 15.17 2.30 0.31
C THR A 177 15.90 3.41 1.07
N ASN A 178 16.28 3.15 2.33
CA ASN A 178 17.11 4.04 3.12
C ASN A 178 17.93 3.26 4.15
N VAL A 179 19.13 3.75 4.48
CA VAL A 179 20.00 3.21 5.53
C VAL A 179 20.46 4.37 6.40
N CYS A 180 20.12 4.34 7.68
CA CYS A 180 20.45 5.39 8.64
C CYS A 180 20.79 4.80 10.02
N ASP A 181 21.31 5.63 10.92
CA ASP A 181 21.74 5.20 12.25
C ASP A 181 20.60 4.58 13.08
N THR A 182 19.35 4.97 12.82
CA THR A 182 18.16 4.49 13.53
C THR A 182 17.58 3.20 12.97
N GLY A 183 18.03 2.74 11.80
CA GLY A 183 17.54 1.52 11.17
C GLY A 183 17.62 1.55 9.65
N ILE A 184 17.08 0.49 9.04
CA ILE A 184 17.03 0.31 7.59
C ILE A 184 15.57 0.38 7.16
N GLU A 185 15.26 1.27 6.23
CA GLU A 185 13.94 1.34 5.62
C GLU A 185 13.88 0.36 4.45
N VAL A 186 12.88 -0.51 4.46
CA VAL A 186 12.61 -1.42 3.36
C VAL A 186 11.24 -1.15 2.74
N HIS A 187 11.13 -1.36 1.44
CA HIS A 187 9.88 -1.36 0.70
C HIS A 187 9.57 -2.78 0.25
N TYR A 188 8.44 -3.32 0.71
CA TYR A 188 7.99 -4.66 0.34
C TYR A 188 7.45 -4.64 -1.09
N ILE A 189 8.25 -5.11 -2.04
CA ILE A 189 7.97 -4.93 -3.48
C ILE A 189 6.71 -5.65 -3.97
N ASP A 190 6.23 -6.62 -3.20
CA ASP A 190 5.03 -7.37 -3.52
C ASP A 190 3.77 -6.78 -2.91
N TYR A 191 3.90 -5.88 -1.92
CA TYR A 191 2.79 -5.34 -1.13
C TYR A 191 2.68 -3.80 -1.22
N GLY A 192 3.79 -3.08 -1.30
CA GLY A 192 3.82 -1.61 -1.45
C GLY A 192 3.97 -0.84 -0.14
N ASN A 193 3.88 -1.52 1.00
CA ASN A 193 4.14 -0.91 2.31
C ASN A 193 5.66 -0.78 2.58
N TYR A 194 5.97 0.12 3.51
CA TYR A 194 7.34 0.42 3.94
C TYR A 194 7.45 0.11 5.43
N GLU A 195 8.61 -0.37 5.86
CA GLU A 195 8.86 -0.68 7.27
C GLU A 195 10.30 -0.33 7.66
N MET A 196 10.48 0.15 8.89
CA MET A 196 11.79 0.31 9.51
C MET A 196 12.19 -0.98 10.21
N VAL A 197 13.26 -1.61 9.75
CA VAL A 197 13.73 -2.91 10.23
C VAL A 197 15.19 -2.85 10.69
N LYS A 198 15.63 -3.89 11.41
CA LYS A 198 17.03 -4.06 11.82
C LYS A 198 17.78 -4.91 10.80
N SER A 199 19.10 -4.79 10.74
CA SER A 199 19.95 -5.63 9.88
C SER A 199 19.73 -7.13 10.10
N ASN A 200 19.46 -7.55 11.34
CA ASN A 200 19.21 -8.96 11.68
C ASN A 200 17.87 -9.49 11.17
N ASP A 201 16.95 -8.60 10.78
CA ASP A 201 15.68 -8.97 10.15
C ASP A 201 15.84 -9.19 8.64
N LEU A 202 17.01 -8.87 8.08
CA LEU A 202 17.30 -8.96 6.65
C LEU A 202 18.13 -10.20 6.30
N LYS A 203 17.78 -10.80 5.17
CA LYS A 203 18.43 -11.97 4.59
C LYS A 203 18.81 -11.68 3.14
N SER A 204 19.89 -12.32 2.68
CA SER A 204 20.28 -12.24 1.27
C SER A 204 19.27 -13.04 0.43
N ILE A 205 18.92 -12.51 -0.74
CA ILE A 205 18.02 -13.19 -1.68
C ILE A 205 18.78 -14.14 -2.63
N ASN A 206 20.11 -14.09 -2.63
CA ASN A 206 20.95 -14.67 -3.68
C ASN A 206 20.82 -16.20 -3.81
N ASN A 207 20.50 -16.89 -2.73
CA ASN A 207 20.37 -18.34 -2.67
C ASN A 207 18.93 -18.84 -2.90
N LEU A 208 17.97 -17.93 -3.12
CA LEU A 208 16.59 -18.30 -3.45
C LEU A 208 16.45 -18.64 -4.93
N SER A 209 15.27 -19.16 -5.31
CA SER A 209 14.97 -19.53 -6.70
C SER A 209 15.09 -18.35 -7.67
N ASP A 210 15.30 -18.64 -8.95
CA ASP A 210 15.31 -17.60 -9.99
C ASP A 210 14.01 -16.78 -9.98
N ILE A 211 12.86 -17.45 -9.78
CA ILE A 211 11.55 -16.80 -9.67
C ILE A 211 11.55 -15.78 -8.52
N SER A 212 11.97 -16.17 -7.33
CA SER A 212 12.02 -15.28 -6.16
C SER A 212 12.95 -14.08 -6.42
N ARG A 213 14.07 -14.27 -7.12
CA ARG A 213 15.05 -13.21 -7.40
C ARG A 213 14.66 -12.27 -8.53
N THR A 214 13.95 -12.76 -9.55
CA THR A 214 13.78 -12.02 -10.81
C THR A 214 12.34 -11.73 -11.18
N HIS A 215 11.35 -12.38 -10.56
CA HIS A 215 9.95 -12.04 -10.83
C HIS A 215 9.70 -10.58 -10.45
N PRO A 216 9.03 -9.77 -11.28
CA PRO A 216 8.71 -8.39 -10.94
C PRO A 216 7.96 -8.28 -9.60
N GLY A 217 8.01 -7.12 -8.96
CA GLY A 217 7.22 -6.83 -7.76
C GLY A 217 5.72 -6.88 -8.06
N MET A 218 4.96 -7.49 -7.18
CA MET A 218 3.50 -7.62 -7.31
C MET A 218 2.73 -6.33 -6.99
N ALA A 219 3.35 -5.37 -6.30
CA ALA A 219 2.74 -4.09 -5.96
C ALA A 219 2.98 -3.04 -7.04
N ILE A 220 1.89 -2.62 -7.69
CA ILE A 220 1.91 -1.62 -8.75
C ILE A 220 1.66 -0.24 -8.12
N PRO A 221 2.60 0.72 -8.22
CA PRO A 221 2.41 2.08 -7.72
C PRO A 221 1.41 2.83 -8.59
N CYS A 222 0.41 3.45 -7.97
CA CYS A 222 -0.67 4.13 -8.65
C CYS A 222 -0.94 5.54 -8.10
N ILE A 223 -1.42 6.41 -8.98
CA ILE A 223 -2.06 7.69 -8.63
C ILE A 223 -3.37 7.82 -9.41
N LEU A 224 -4.43 8.34 -8.78
CA LEU A 224 -5.71 8.52 -9.46
C LEU A 224 -5.67 9.70 -10.43
N TYR A 225 -6.13 9.46 -11.66
CA TYR A 225 -6.46 10.51 -12.62
C TYR A 225 -7.69 11.27 -12.13
N ASN A 226 -7.62 12.58 -12.13
CA ASN A 226 -8.75 13.44 -11.83
C ASN A 226 -9.02 14.40 -12.99
N ALA A 227 -10.08 14.14 -13.74
CA ALA A 227 -10.50 14.94 -14.88
C ALA A 227 -11.14 16.30 -14.50
N GLN A 228 -11.57 16.49 -13.25
CA GLN A 228 -12.43 17.60 -12.83
C GLN A 228 -11.67 18.87 -12.40
N ASN A 229 -10.34 18.88 -12.44
CA ASN A 229 -9.52 20.01 -12.02
C ASN A 229 -9.04 20.85 -13.22
N SER A 230 -9.95 21.45 -13.99
CA SER A 230 -9.52 22.36 -15.07
C SER A 230 -9.32 23.82 -14.65
N ASP A 231 -9.95 24.36 -13.60
CA ASP A 231 -9.89 25.83 -13.39
C ASP A 231 -9.95 26.35 -11.93
N THR A 232 -9.96 25.50 -10.90
CA THR A 232 -10.02 25.97 -9.50
C THR A 232 -8.76 25.62 -8.72
N LEU A 233 -8.07 26.67 -8.26
CA LEU A 233 -6.87 26.62 -7.40
C LEU A 233 -7.12 26.01 -6.00
N ALA A 234 -8.37 25.71 -5.66
CA ALA A 234 -8.75 25.05 -4.42
C ALA A 234 -9.01 23.56 -4.68
N VAL A 235 -8.20 22.70 -4.07
CA VAL A 235 -8.50 21.27 -3.97
C VAL A 235 -9.72 21.13 -3.07
N ASP A 236 -10.80 20.60 -3.61
CA ASP A 236 -12.00 20.27 -2.83
C ASP A 236 -11.70 19.08 -1.89
N ASP A 237 -11.69 19.33 -0.58
CA ASP A 237 -11.41 18.30 0.44
C ASP A 237 -12.43 17.14 0.36
N ASP A 238 -13.68 17.43 0.00
CA ASP A 238 -14.71 16.41 -0.18
C ASP A 238 -14.41 15.55 -1.42
N LEU A 239 -13.90 16.15 -2.49
CA LEU A 239 -13.44 15.41 -3.67
C LEU A 239 -12.29 14.47 -3.31
N VAL A 240 -11.28 14.94 -2.57
CA VAL A 240 -10.14 14.11 -2.14
C VAL A 240 -10.61 12.97 -1.23
N ALA A 241 -11.49 13.25 -0.27
CA ALA A 241 -12.07 12.23 0.60
C ALA A 241 -12.82 11.15 -0.22
N ASN A 242 -13.58 11.56 -1.23
CA ASN A 242 -14.27 10.63 -2.13
C ASN A 242 -13.31 9.80 -2.97
N LEU A 243 -12.21 10.39 -3.47
CA LEU A 243 -11.18 9.65 -4.22
C LEU A 243 -10.48 8.63 -3.32
N LYS A 244 -10.10 9.00 -2.09
CA LYS A 244 -9.53 8.06 -1.09
C LYS A 244 -10.48 6.90 -0.81
N LYS A 245 -11.77 7.18 -0.64
CA LYS A 245 -12.80 6.16 -0.39
C LYS A 245 -12.94 5.17 -1.55
N LYS A 246 -12.80 5.61 -2.80
CA LYS A 246 -12.88 4.73 -3.99
C LYS A 246 -11.78 3.68 -4.03
N VAL A 247 -10.59 3.98 -3.51
CA VAL A 247 -9.43 3.09 -3.48
C VAL A 247 -9.03 2.72 -2.05
N SER A 248 -10.02 2.61 -1.16
CA SER A 248 -9.81 2.20 0.23
C SER A 248 -9.24 0.78 0.34
N CYS A 249 -8.43 0.52 1.36
CA CYS A 249 -7.96 -0.82 1.73
C CYS A 249 -9.09 -1.77 2.12
N GLU A 250 -10.27 -1.23 2.49
CA GLU A 250 -11.44 -2.01 2.89
C GLU A 250 -12.16 -2.66 1.70
N HIS A 251 -11.86 -2.26 0.46
CA HIS A 251 -12.44 -2.89 -0.71
C HIS A 251 -11.83 -4.27 -0.94
N GLN A 252 -12.69 -5.27 -1.18
CA GLN A 252 -12.22 -6.60 -1.56
C GLN A 252 -11.47 -6.56 -2.90
N SER A 253 -12.00 -5.79 -3.86
CA SER A 253 -11.36 -5.45 -5.13
C SER A 253 -12.08 -4.26 -5.77
N PHE A 254 -11.46 -3.66 -6.79
CA PHE A 254 -12.05 -2.62 -7.63
C PHE A 254 -11.39 -2.60 -9.02
N LEU A 255 -12.09 -2.02 -10.00
CA LEU A 255 -11.63 -1.87 -11.37
C LEU A 255 -10.95 -0.52 -11.60
N LEU A 256 -9.75 -0.57 -12.16
CA LEU A 256 -8.98 0.58 -12.62
C LEU A 256 -8.71 0.49 -14.12
N ARG A 257 -8.62 1.62 -14.81
CA ARG A 257 -8.04 1.71 -16.16
C ARG A 257 -6.70 2.42 -16.12
N VAL A 258 -5.68 1.84 -16.75
CA VAL A 258 -4.36 2.47 -16.86
C VAL A 258 -4.39 3.56 -17.92
N ILE A 259 -4.09 4.81 -17.54
CA ILE A 259 -4.08 5.96 -18.45
C ILE A 259 -2.67 6.23 -18.98
N LYS A 260 -1.66 6.16 -18.11
CA LYS A 260 -0.24 6.29 -18.44
C LYS A 260 0.63 5.68 -17.36
N GLU A 261 1.85 5.31 -17.71
CA GLU A 261 2.93 4.93 -16.80
C GLU A 261 4.06 5.96 -16.97
N ASP A 262 4.63 6.44 -15.87
CA ASP A 262 5.77 7.34 -15.91
C ASP A 262 7.12 6.60 -15.89
N GLY A 263 8.23 7.33 -16.01
CA GLY A 263 9.57 6.73 -16.04
C GLY A 263 10.01 6.06 -14.73
N ASN A 264 9.26 6.25 -13.63
CA ASN A 264 9.48 5.60 -12.35
C ASN A 264 8.52 4.42 -12.12
N GLY A 265 7.71 4.04 -13.12
CA GLY A 265 6.71 2.98 -13.02
C GLY A 265 5.38 3.40 -12.39
N ILE A 266 5.22 4.67 -11.98
CA ILE A 266 3.95 5.12 -11.38
C ILE A 266 2.87 5.13 -12.46
N CYS A 267 1.82 4.34 -12.22
CA CYS A 267 0.66 4.25 -13.08
C CYS A 267 -0.37 5.33 -12.71
N THR A 268 -0.62 6.26 -13.61
CA THR A 268 -1.82 7.11 -13.51
C THR A 268 -3.03 6.30 -13.96
N VAL A 269 -4.01 6.16 -13.08
CA VAL A 269 -5.14 5.25 -13.24
C VAL A 269 -6.48 5.96 -13.09
N GLU A 270 -7.46 5.60 -13.90
CA GLU A 270 -8.86 6.02 -13.75
C GLU A 270 -9.61 4.96 -12.94
N TYR A 271 -10.32 5.36 -11.88
CA TYR A 271 -11.24 4.46 -11.19
C TYR A 271 -12.50 4.24 -12.02
N ILE A 272 -12.90 2.98 -12.21
CA ILE A 272 -14.09 2.60 -12.96
C ILE A 272 -15.25 2.29 -11.99
N SER A 273 -15.07 1.27 -11.13
CA SER A 273 -16.08 0.78 -10.20
C SER A 273 -15.45 -0.09 -9.10
N SER A 274 -16.17 -0.31 -8.00
CA SER A 274 -15.87 -1.27 -6.93
C SER A 274 -17.02 -2.25 -6.81
#